data_AF-A0A076H5D9-F1
#
_entry.id   AF-A0A076H5D9-F1
#
_cell.length_a   1.000
_cell.length_b   1.000
_cell.length_c   1.000
_cell.angle_alpha   90.00
_cell.angle_beta   90.00
_cell.angle_gamma   90.00
#
_symmetry.space_group_name_H-M   'P 1'
#
loop_
_entity.id
_entity.type
_entity.pdbx_description
1 polymer ?
#
loop_
_entity_poly.entity_id
_entity_poly.type
_entity_poly.pdbx_seq_one_letter_code
_entity_poly.pdbx_strand_id
1 'polypeptide(L)'
;MAAGAPAQPSNPQVSDHQRSEAQIENLVIVGSGPAGYTAAIYAARANLQPLLITGFQRGGIPGGQLMTTTHVENFPGFPDGVLGPDLMDLMKAQAVRWGTHLLEADADSIDLSQRPFRIEADGQLILAHALVIATGASANRLNLPSEAQYWSQGISACAICDGATPQFRNEELAVVGGGDSACEEAVYLTKYGSHVHQIVRSDQLRASAAMADRVLANPNITVHWNSEVTDVQGNGWMESLSLRDRGSDNVETLAAKGLFYAIGHTPNTDLLQGQLDLDEKGYLKTESGRPETSIDGVFAAGDVADAEWRQGITAAGSGCKAALAAERWLTHHNLATRVRREVVEPEKAEVPTNVDTTTEATYDPKAPWQRGSYALRKLYHDSSNPLLVIYTSPTCGPCHVLKPQLRRVIEELDGHAQAVVIDIEADQAIAEQAGVNGTPTVQLFHNKAMVQQWRGVKQRSVFKEAIEQLLVPA
;
A
#
# COMPACT_ATOMS: atom_id res chain seq x y z
N MET A 1 29.26 45.31 13.22
CA MET A 1 29.95 44.37 12.33
C MET A 1 29.43 42.98 12.68
N ALA A 2 28.35 42.54 12.03
CA ALA A 2 27.73 41.25 12.25
C ALA A 2 28.31 40.25 11.24
N ALA A 3 28.84 39.13 11.74
CA ALA A 3 29.39 38.06 10.93
C ALA A 3 28.25 37.31 10.22
N GLY A 4 28.33 37.22 8.89
CA GLY A 4 27.38 36.48 8.06
C GLY A 4 27.53 34.97 8.24
N ALA A 5 26.40 34.28 8.36
CA ALA A 5 26.33 32.83 8.34
C ALA A 5 26.69 32.29 6.94
N PRO A 6 27.39 31.15 6.82
CA PRO A 6 27.76 30.59 5.54
C PRO A 6 26.53 29.94 4.86
N ALA A 7 26.38 30.19 3.57
CA ALA A 7 25.39 29.54 2.73
C ALA A 7 25.63 28.02 2.68
N GLN A 8 24.58 27.23 2.87
CA GLN A 8 24.60 25.78 2.69
C GLN A 8 24.77 25.45 1.19
N PRO A 9 25.60 24.46 0.83
CA PRO A 9 25.69 24.01 -0.56
C PRO A 9 24.44 23.21 -0.93
N SER A 10 23.77 23.63 -2.01
CA SER A 10 22.68 22.89 -2.63
C SER A 10 23.18 21.54 -3.15
N ASN A 11 22.55 20.45 -2.71
CA ASN A 11 22.76 19.10 -3.21
C ASN A 11 22.52 19.09 -4.73
N PRO A 12 23.41 18.52 -5.57
CA PRO A 12 23.12 18.42 -7.00
C PRO A 12 22.02 17.36 -7.18
N GLN A 13 20.78 17.83 -7.34
CA GLN A 13 19.73 17.03 -7.94
C GLN A 13 20.25 16.53 -9.28
N VAL A 14 20.35 15.21 -9.43
CA VAL A 14 20.61 14.57 -10.71
C VAL A 14 19.43 14.96 -11.61
N SER A 15 19.66 15.89 -12.53
CA SER A 15 18.64 16.41 -13.44
C SER A 15 18.09 15.27 -14.30
N ASP A 16 16.76 15.17 -14.40
CA ASP A 16 15.98 14.21 -15.21
C ASP A 16 16.27 14.27 -16.73
N HIS A 17 17.17 15.15 -17.20
CA HIS A 17 17.33 15.49 -18.62
C HIS A 17 18.56 14.90 -19.32
N GLN A 18 19.17 13.81 -18.82
CA GLN A 18 20.32 13.16 -19.48
C GLN A 18 20.24 11.62 -19.57
N ARG A 19 19.11 11.04 -19.98
CA ARG A 19 19.07 9.65 -20.47
C ARG A 19 18.48 9.62 -21.88
N SER A 20 19.33 9.76 -22.90
CA SER A 20 18.91 9.78 -24.32
C SER A 20 19.46 8.63 -25.19
N GLU A 21 19.91 7.54 -24.57
CA GLU A 21 20.08 6.24 -25.23
C GLU A 21 19.48 5.15 -24.33
N ALA A 22 18.91 4.09 -24.92
CA ALA A 22 18.23 3.01 -24.19
C ALA A 22 19.19 2.23 -23.28
N GLN A 23 19.46 2.77 -22.10
CA GLN A 23 20.31 2.18 -21.09
C GLN A 23 19.66 0.90 -20.55
N ILE A 24 20.39 -0.21 -20.57
CA ILE A 24 19.93 -1.47 -20.00
C ILE A 24 20.11 -1.40 -18.48
N GLU A 25 19.02 -1.59 -17.74
CA GLU A 25 19.03 -1.65 -16.29
C GLU A 25 19.67 -2.96 -15.81
N ASN A 26 20.49 -2.89 -14.76
CA ASN A 26 21.07 -4.09 -14.14
C ASN A 26 19.95 -5.00 -13.62
N LEU A 27 19.04 -4.39 -12.86
CA LEU A 27 17.97 -5.08 -12.14
C LEU A 27 16.73 -4.22 -12.12
N VAL A 28 15.64 -4.77 -12.64
CA VAL A 28 14.29 -4.21 -12.49
C VAL A 28 13.52 -5.01 -11.45
N ILE A 29 12.90 -4.31 -10.50
CA ILE A 29 12.06 -4.88 -9.45
C ILE A 29 10.63 -4.46 -9.75
N VAL A 30 9.73 -5.44 -9.89
CA VAL A 30 8.31 -5.17 -10.18
C VAL A 30 7.49 -5.40 -8.92
N GLY A 31 7.02 -4.31 -8.31
CA GLY A 31 6.22 -4.33 -7.08
C GLY A 31 6.88 -3.58 -5.91
N SER A 32 6.06 -2.90 -5.12
CA SER A 32 6.47 -1.98 -4.03
C SER A 32 6.05 -2.44 -2.63
N GLY A 33 5.77 -3.72 -2.44
CA GLY A 33 5.57 -4.27 -1.09
C GLY A 33 6.88 -4.42 -0.30
N PRO A 34 6.84 -5.02 0.91
CA PRO A 34 8.03 -5.27 1.72
C PRO A 34 9.13 -6.05 0.99
N ALA A 35 8.75 -7.03 0.16
CA ALA A 35 9.67 -7.79 -0.68
C ALA A 35 10.39 -6.89 -1.70
N GLY A 36 9.65 -6.06 -2.43
CA GLY A 36 10.21 -5.16 -3.45
C GLY A 36 11.16 -4.13 -2.87
N TYR A 37 10.75 -3.40 -1.82
CA TYR A 37 11.63 -2.42 -1.19
C TYR A 37 12.84 -3.05 -0.52
N THR A 38 12.71 -4.23 0.10
CA THR A 38 13.88 -4.91 0.67
C THR A 38 14.84 -5.34 -0.43
N ALA A 39 14.33 -5.89 -1.55
CA ALA A 39 15.17 -6.21 -2.69
C ALA A 39 15.91 -4.97 -3.22
N ALA A 40 15.21 -3.84 -3.33
CA ALA A 40 15.78 -2.57 -3.78
C ALA A 40 16.87 -2.07 -2.84
N ILE A 41 16.65 -2.09 -1.53
CA ILE A 41 17.65 -1.68 -0.52
C ILE A 41 18.94 -2.49 -0.69
N TYR A 42 18.83 -3.81 -0.81
CA TYR A 42 20.01 -4.68 -0.94
C TYR A 42 20.74 -4.47 -2.27
N ALA A 43 20.01 -4.43 -3.39
CA ALA A 43 20.60 -4.20 -4.71
C ALA A 43 21.24 -2.80 -4.83
N ALA A 44 20.59 -1.76 -4.28
CA ALA A 44 21.12 -0.41 -4.26
C ALA A 44 22.37 -0.31 -3.38
N ARG A 45 22.42 -0.99 -2.23
CA ARG A 45 23.63 -1.08 -1.40
C ARG A 45 24.77 -1.83 -2.10
N ALA A 46 24.46 -2.78 -2.98
CA ALA A 46 25.42 -3.46 -3.85
C ALA A 46 25.87 -2.61 -5.07
N ASN A 47 25.49 -1.34 -5.12
CA ASN A 47 25.80 -0.39 -6.20
C ASN A 47 25.23 -0.80 -7.58
N LEU A 48 24.12 -1.54 -7.61
CA LEU A 48 23.47 -1.96 -8.86
C LEU A 48 22.49 -0.92 -9.43
N GLN A 49 22.21 0.17 -8.71
CA GLN A 49 21.21 1.19 -9.09
C GLN A 49 19.89 0.56 -9.60
N PRO A 50 19.17 -0.21 -8.76
CA PRO A 50 17.96 -0.88 -9.19
C PRO A 50 16.87 0.13 -9.58
N LEU A 51 16.09 -0.22 -10.61
CA LEU A 51 14.83 0.42 -10.93
C LEU A 51 13.69 -0.39 -10.29
N LEU A 52 12.82 0.26 -9.51
CA LEU A 52 11.63 -0.35 -8.93
C LEU A 52 10.37 0.26 -9.54
N ILE A 53 9.55 -0.56 -10.18
CA ILE A 53 8.23 -0.17 -10.70
C ILE A 53 7.22 -0.37 -9.56
N THR A 54 6.63 0.74 -9.09
CA THR A 54 5.88 0.69 -7.84
C THR A 54 4.47 0.14 -7.96
N GLY A 55 3.88 0.15 -9.17
CA GLY A 55 2.45 0.08 -9.36
C GLY A 55 1.78 1.44 -9.17
N PHE A 56 0.56 1.60 -9.69
CA PHE A 56 -0.26 2.80 -9.53
C PHE A 56 -1.75 2.49 -9.45
N GLN A 57 -2.33 1.88 -10.49
CA GLN A 57 -3.74 1.48 -10.53
C GLN A 57 -3.86 -0.04 -10.49
N ARG A 58 -3.38 -0.71 -11.55
CA ARG A 58 -3.45 -2.17 -11.67
C ARG A 58 -2.60 -2.87 -10.62
N GLY A 59 -1.41 -2.33 -10.34
CA GLY A 59 -0.51 -2.82 -9.28
C GLY A 59 -0.97 -2.48 -7.86
N GLY A 60 -2.08 -1.74 -7.71
CA GLY A 60 -2.58 -1.25 -6.44
C GLY A 60 -1.80 -0.05 -5.90
N ILE A 61 -2.07 0.29 -4.64
CA ILE A 61 -1.45 1.42 -3.95
C ILE A 61 0.06 1.13 -3.76
N PRO A 62 0.96 2.03 -4.19
CA PRO A 62 2.39 1.92 -3.88
C PRO A 62 2.64 1.68 -2.39
N GLY A 63 3.40 0.63 -2.06
CA GLY A 63 3.55 0.10 -0.70
C GLY A 63 2.86 -1.26 -0.48
N GLY A 64 1.95 -1.65 -1.39
CA GLY A 64 1.29 -2.95 -1.36
C GLY A 64 0.23 -3.07 -0.26
N GLN A 65 -0.08 -4.31 0.15
CA GLN A 65 -1.21 -4.62 1.04
C GLN A 65 -1.12 -3.91 2.40
N LEU A 66 0.08 -3.63 2.91
CA LEU A 66 0.27 -2.91 4.17
C LEU A 66 -0.22 -1.46 4.12
N MET A 67 -0.44 -0.88 2.94
CA MET A 67 -1.10 0.42 2.82
C MET A 67 -2.59 0.38 3.19
N THR A 68 -3.16 -0.81 3.30
CA THR A 68 -4.58 -1.00 3.62
C THR A 68 -4.80 -1.49 5.05
N THR A 69 -3.74 -1.82 5.80
CA THR A 69 -3.86 -2.11 7.24
C THR A 69 -3.65 -0.84 8.06
N THR A 70 -4.25 -0.78 9.24
CA THR A 70 -4.07 0.30 10.20
C THR A 70 -2.81 0.10 11.02
N HIS A 71 -2.77 -0.88 11.92
CA HIS A 71 -1.66 -1.15 12.84
C HIS A 71 -0.94 -2.46 12.52
N VAL A 72 0.40 -2.40 12.50
CA VAL A 72 1.29 -3.55 12.36
C VAL A 72 2.05 -3.75 13.66
N GLU A 73 1.71 -4.83 14.37
CA GLU A 73 2.27 -5.19 15.68
C GLU A 73 3.34 -6.29 15.60
N ASN A 74 3.46 -6.94 14.43
CA ASN A 74 4.26 -8.15 14.25
C ASN A 74 5.47 -7.95 13.32
N PHE A 75 5.81 -6.71 12.99
CA PHE A 75 7.04 -6.39 12.27
C PHE A 75 8.16 -6.01 13.27
N PRO A 76 9.22 -6.81 13.40
CA PRO A 76 10.24 -6.58 14.41
C PRO A 76 10.99 -5.26 14.20
N GLY A 77 11.26 -4.56 15.30
CA GLY A 77 11.88 -3.22 15.31
C GLY A 77 10.94 -2.11 15.76
N PHE A 78 9.63 -2.39 15.85
CA PHE A 78 8.59 -1.47 16.31
C PHE A 78 7.91 -2.04 17.56
N PRO A 79 8.47 -1.84 18.78
CA PRO A 79 7.98 -2.48 20.00
C PRO A 79 6.59 -2.02 20.44
N ASP A 80 6.18 -0.83 20.00
CA ASP A 80 4.85 -0.24 20.28
C ASP A 80 3.94 -0.29 19.04
N GLY A 81 4.28 -1.14 18.06
CA GLY A 81 3.62 -1.19 16.76
C GLY A 81 3.97 0.00 15.86
N VAL A 82 3.49 -0.05 14.61
CA VAL A 82 3.64 1.01 13.62
C VAL A 82 2.43 1.02 12.68
N LEU A 83 2.05 2.17 12.13
CA LEU A 83 1.01 2.19 11.11
C LEU A 83 1.52 1.50 9.83
N GLY A 84 0.66 0.75 9.14
CA GLY A 84 0.98 0.09 7.88
C GLY A 84 1.58 1.05 6.83
N PRO A 85 0.93 2.19 6.55
CA PRO A 85 1.46 3.21 5.66
C PRO A 85 2.81 3.79 6.11
N ASP A 86 2.99 4.06 7.40
CA ASP A 86 4.24 4.61 7.95
C ASP A 86 5.41 3.63 7.78
N LEU A 87 5.17 2.33 8.03
CA LEU A 87 6.16 1.28 7.78
C LEU A 87 6.60 1.27 6.31
N MET A 88 5.65 1.35 5.38
CA MET A 88 5.97 1.35 3.96
C MET A 88 6.70 2.61 3.50
N ASP A 89 6.35 3.77 4.04
CA ASP A 89 7.07 5.02 3.78
C ASP A 89 8.52 4.95 4.29
N LEU A 90 8.76 4.37 5.48
CA LEU A 90 10.11 4.15 6.00
C LEU A 90 10.92 3.22 5.08
N MET A 91 10.32 2.12 4.59
CA MET A 91 10.97 1.21 3.65
C MET A 91 11.28 1.89 2.30
N LYS A 92 10.32 2.68 1.77
CA LYS A 92 10.51 3.49 0.55
C LYS A 92 11.65 4.48 0.72
N ALA A 93 11.65 5.25 1.80
CA ALA A 93 12.69 6.24 2.11
C ALA A 93 14.07 5.60 2.23
N GLN A 94 14.15 4.40 2.84
CA GLN A 94 15.40 3.64 2.90
C GLN A 94 15.88 3.18 1.53
N ALA A 95 15.00 2.70 0.65
CA ALA A 95 15.36 2.31 -0.71
C ALA A 95 15.87 3.50 -1.54
N VAL A 96 15.16 4.63 -1.50
CA VAL A 96 15.53 5.87 -2.20
C VAL A 96 16.85 6.44 -1.68
N ARG A 97 17.06 6.44 -0.36
CA ARG A 97 18.32 6.88 0.26
C ARG A 97 19.54 6.18 -0.33
N TRP A 98 19.41 4.90 -0.65
CA TRP A 98 20.50 4.13 -1.26
C TRP A 98 20.58 4.27 -2.78
N GLY A 99 19.77 5.11 -3.41
CA GLY A 99 19.83 5.39 -4.85
C GLY A 99 19.02 4.40 -5.70
N THR A 100 17.97 3.80 -5.12
CA THR A 100 16.94 3.12 -5.92
C THR A 100 16.18 4.17 -6.74
N HIS A 101 16.02 3.92 -8.03
CA HIS A 101 15.13 4.72 -8.87
C HIS A 101 13.71 4.13 -8.78
N LEU A 102 12.73 4.97 -8.47
CA LEU A 102 11.32 4.56 -8.44
C LEU A 102 10.62 5.04 -9.72
N LEU A 103 9.98 4.12 -10.43
CA LEU A 103 9.03 4.44 -11.49
C LEU A 103 7.62 4.26 -10.94
N GLU A 104 6.93 5.38 -10.71
CA GLU A 104 5.56 5.41 -10.21
C GLU A 104 4.55 5.14 -11.35
N ALA A 105 4.51 3.89 -11.81
CA ALA A 105 3.60 3.42 -12.85
C ALA A 105 3.25 1.94 -12.68
N ASP A 106 2.24 1.48 -13.43
CA ASP A 106 1.97 0.06 -13.61
C ASP A 106 2.91 -0.53 -14.66
N ALA A 107 3.30 -1.79 -14.47
CA ALA A 107 3.87 -2.58 -15.57
C ALA A 107 2.74 -3.04 -16.48
N ASP A 108 2.81 -2.65 -17.74
CA ASP A 108 1.80 -2.94 -18.77
C ASP A 108 2.04 -4.31 -19.39
N SER A 109 3.31 -4.62 -19.71
CA SER A 109 3.73 -5.89 -20.28
C SER A 109 5.15 -6.28 -19.83
N ILE A 110 5.43 -7.58 -19.76
CA ILE A 110 6.76 -8.15 -19.49
C ILE A 110 6.99 -9.26 -20.50
N ASP A 111 8.11 -9.20 -21.25
CA ASP A 111 8.55 -10.24 -22.18
C ASP A 111 9.86 -10.86 -21.68
N LEU A 112 9.75 -12.13 -21.28
CA LEU A 112 10.84 -12.96 -20.76
C LEU A 112 11.44 -13.91 -21.81
N SER A 113 10.95 -13.88 -23.06
CA SER A 113 11.40 -14.78 -24.14
C SER A 113 12.78 -14.43 -24.71
N GLN A 114 13.27 -13.21 -24.43
CA GLN A 114 14.52 -12.68 -24.96
C GLN A 114 15.33 -11.95 -23.88
N ARG A 115 16.62 -11.74 -24.16
CA ARG A 115 17.53 -10.97 -23.30
C ARG A 115 18.18 -9.82 -24.08
N PRO A 116 18.35 -8.62 -23.48
CA PRO A 116 17.81 -8.21 -22.18
C PRO A 116 16.27 -8.28 -22.17
N PHE A 117 15.71 -8.58 -21.01
CA PHE A 117 14.27 -8.69 -20.81
C PHE A 117 13.62 -7.33 -21.06
N ARG A 118 12.36 -7.35 -21.51
CA ARG A 118 11.64 -6.13 -21.91
C ARG A 118 10.44 -5.92 -21.00
N ILE A 119 10.31 -4.71 -20.48
CA ILE A 119 9.18 -4.29 -19.66
C ILE A 119 8.62 -3.00 -20.27
N GLU A 120 7.32 -2.94 -20.48
CA GLU A 120 6.63 -1.69 -20.84
C GLU A 120 5.92 -1.13 -19.61
N ALA A 121 6.14 0.14 -19.32
CA ALA A 121 5.49 0.86 -18.24
C ALA A 121 5.41 2.35 -18.58
N ASP A 122 4.24 2.96 -18.39
CA ASP A 122 4.00 4.40 -18.68
C ASP A 122 4.38 4.80 -20.12
N GLY A 123 4.14 3.91 -21.08
CA GLY A 123 4.51 4.10 -22.49
C GLY A 123 6.03 4.06 -22.77
N GLN A 124 6.85 3.72 -21.78
CA GLN A 124 8.30 3.58 -21.91
C GLN A 124 8.70 2.11 -22.02
N LEU A 125 9.66 1.84 -22.90
CA LEU A 125 10.32 0.53 -22.98
C LEU A 125 11.55 0.52 -22.06
N ILE A 126 11.54 -0.40 -21.11
CA ILE A 126 12.62 -0.64 -20.16
C ILE A 126 13.29 -1.97 -20.51
N LEU A 127 14.61 -1.96 -20.62
CA LEU A 127 15.42 -3.16 -20.86
C LEU A 127 16.15 -3.56 -19.58
N ALA A 128 16.15 -4.84 -19.21
CA ALA A 128 16.77 -5.32 -17.97
C ALA A 128 17.60 -6.59 -18.15
N HIS A 129 18.76 -6.67 -17.49
CA HIS A 129 19.54 -7.91 -17.44
C HIS A 129 18.89 -8.98 -16.54
N ALA A 130 18.33 -8.55 -15.40
CA ALA A 130 17.65 -9.41 -14.43
C ALA A 130 16.36 -8.77 -13.92
N LEU A 131 15.41 -9.60 -13.46
CA LEU A 131 14.17 -9.16 -12.83
C LEU A 131 13.97 -9.79 -11.45
N VAL A 132 13.42 -9.02 -10.52
CA VAL A 132 12.76 -9.54 -9.31
C VAL A 132 11.26 -9.25 -9.41
N ILE A 133 10.47 -10.31 -9.48
CA ILE A 133 9.01 -10.25 -9.41
C ILE A 133 8.60 -10.23 -7.94
N ALA A 134 8.06 -9.10 -7.50
CA ALA A 134 7.59 -8.87 -6.14
C ALA A 134 6.16 -8.26 -6.15
N THR A 135 5.33 -8.69 -7.11
CA THR A 135 3.98 -8.17 -7.36
C THR A 135 2.97 -8.54 -6.29
N GLY A 136 3.33 -9.44 -5.37
CA GLY A 136 2.51 -9.86 -4.24
C GLY A 136 1.29 -10.70 -4.64
N ALA A 137 0.29 -10.67 -3.77
CA ALA A 137 -1.01 -11.31 -3.95
C ALA A 137 -2.11 -10.37 -3.46
N SER A 138 -3.34 -10.67 -3.81
CA SER A 138 -4.53 -9.95 -3.36
C SER A 138 -5.43 -10.90 -2.58
N ALA A 139 -5.84 -10.49 -1.37
CA ALA A 139 -6.84 -11.23 -0.61
C ALA A 139 -8.15 -11.34 -1.37
N ASN A 140 -8.71 -12.55 -1.45
CA ASN A 140 -10.02 -12.77 -2.05
C ASN A 140 -11.09 -12.13 -1.16
N ARG A 141 -12.03 -11.41 -1.77
CA ARG A 141 -13.11 -10.70 -1.07
C ARG A 141 -14.48 -11.20 -1.51
N LEU A 142 -15.49 -10.98 -0.68
CA LEU A 142 -16.88 -11.34 -0.98
C LEU A 142 -17.55 -10.31 -1.89
N ASN A 143 -17.03 -9.07 -1.93
CA ASN A 143 -17.64 -7.92 -2.62
C ASN A 143 -19.03 -7.59 -2.07
N LEU A 144 -19.16 -7.54 -0.74
CA LEU A 144 -20.41 -7.14 -0.09
C LEU A 144 -20.76 -5.69 -0.44
N PRO A 145 -22.06 -5.31 -0.49
CA PRO A 145 -22.47 -3.94 -0.81
C PRO A 145 -21.78 -2.87 0.04
N SER A 146 -21.64 -3.12 1.35
CA SER A 146 -21.03 -2.20 2.30
C SER A 146 -19.54 -2.53 2.58
N GLU A 147 -18.93 -3.49 1.86
CA GLU A 147 -17.57 -3.96 2.13
C GLU A 147 -16.53 -2.83 2.07
N ALA A 148 -16.62 -1.96 1.08
CA ALA A 148 -15.68 -0.85 0.90
C ALA A 148 -15.76 0.18 2.04
N GLN A 149 -16.93 0.32 2.68
CA GLN A 149 -17.12 1.24 3.80
C GLN A 149 -16.46 0.71 5.07
N TYR A 150 -16.57 -0.60 5.34
CA TYR A 150 -16.08 -1.21 6.59
C TYR A 150 -14.73 -1.93 6.43
N TRP A 151 -14.11 -1.88 5.24
CA TRP A 151 -12.77 -2.40 5.03
C TRP A 151 -11.77 -1.68 5.93
N SER A 152 -11.05 -2.44 6.76
CA SER A 152 -10.16 -1.92 7.81
C SER A 152 -10.87 -1.13 8.92
N GLN A 153 -12.22 -1.16 8.94
CA GLN A 153 -13.11 -0.61 9.97
C GLN A 153 -14.06 -1.71 10.48
N GLY A 154 -13.49 -2.89 10.76
CA GLY A 154 -14.21 -4.08 11.19
C GLY A 154 -14.08 -5.26 10.22
N ILE A 155 -13.87 -5.03 8.92
CA ILE A 155 -13.56 -6.11 7.96
C ILE A 155 -12.05 -6.21 7.75
N SER A 156 -11.50 -7.43 7.82
CA SER A 156 -10.09 -7.74 7.53
C SER A 156 -9.96 -9.04 6.71
N ALA A 157 -8.82 -9.25 6.07
CA ALA A 157 -8.45 -10.51 5.44
C ALA A 157 -7.21 -11.18 6.07
N CYS A 158 -6.79 -10.73 7.25
CA CYS A 158 -5.70 -11.34 8.00
C CYS A 158 -6.01 -11.34 9.50
N ALA A 159 -6.61 -12.42 10.01
CA ALA A 159 -6.89 -12.54 11.44
C ALA A 159 -5.62 -12.51 12.30
N ILE A 160 -4.50 -13.05 11.80
CA ILE A 160 -3.21 -13.05 12.51
C ILE A 160 -2.64 -11.64 12.65
N CYS A 161 -2.90 -10.77 11.69
CA CYS A 161 -2.42 -9.39 11.68
C CYS A 161 -3.25 -8.53 12.63
N ASP A 162 -4.57 -8.58 12.47
CA ASP A 162 -5.47 -7.59 13.08
C ASP A 162 -6.23 -8.14 14.30
N GLY A 163 -6.20 -9.45 14.56
CA GLY A 163 -7.02 -10.06 15.61
C GLY A 163 -6.73 -9.57 17.03
N ALA A 164 -5.53 -9.04 17.27
CA ALA A 164 -5.13 -8.46 18.56
C ALA A 164 -5.51 -6.98 18.73
N THR A 165 -6.06 -6.34 17.68
CA THR A 165 -6.46 -4.93 17.69
C THR A 165 -7.48 -4.66 18.82
N PRO A 166 -7.33 -3.58 19.62
CA PRO A 166 -8.16 -3.33 20.80
C PRO A 166 -9.67 -3.36 20.55
N GLN A 167 -10.11 -2.94 19.36
CA GLN A 167 -11.50 -2.90 18.93
C GLN A 167 -12.17 -4.29 18.85
N PHE A 168 -11.38 -5.37 18.73
CA PHE A 168 -11.89 -6.75 18.66
C PHE A 168 -11.86 -7.48 20.01
N ARG A 169 -11.26 -6.87 21.04
CA ARG A 169 -11.05 -7.52 22.33
C ARG A 169 -12.36 -7.66 23.11
N ASN A 170 -12.66 -8.89 23.54
CA ASN A 170 -13.91 -9.28 24.22
C ASN A 170 -15.18 -9.00 23.39
N GLU A 171 -15.06 -8.89 22.07
CA GLU A 171 -16.19 -8.68 21.16
C GLU A 171 -16.48 -9.98 20.37
N GLU A 172 -17.70 -10.10 19.84
CA GLU A 172 -18.05 -11.19 18.93
C GLU A 172 -17.43 -10.95 17.55
N LEU A 173 -16.77 -11.98 17.01
CA LEU A 173 -16.04 -11.92 15.73
C LEU A 173 -16.58 -12.97 14.77
N ALA A 174 -16.42 -12.74 13.47
CA ALA A 174 -16.85 -13.64 12.42
C ALA A 174 -15.68 -14.00 11.50
N VAL A 175 -15.60 -15.26 11.07
CA VAL A 175 -14.63 -15.75 10.08
C VAL A 175 -15.37 -16.39 8.93
N VAL A 176 -15.09 -15.96 7.70
CA VAL A 176 -15.66 -16.58 6.50
C VAL A 176 -14.65 -17.56 5.91
N GLY A 177 -15.06 -18.83 5.81
CA GLY A 177 -14.26 -19.88 5.17
C GLY A 177 -14.36 -21.21 5.91
N GLY A 178 -14.06 -22.30 5.17
CA GLY A 178 -14.11 -23.66 5.70
C GLY A 178 -12.89 -24.52 5.41
N GLY A 179 -11.77 -23.91 4.96
CA GLY A 179 -10.48 -24.61 4.80
C GLY A 179 -9.62 -24.53 6.05
N ASP A 180 -8.42 -25.13 6.03
CA ASP A 180 -7.51 -25.12 7.19
C ASP A 180 -7.20 -23.71 7.70
N SER A 181 -6.89 -22.75 6.81
CA SER A 181 -6.64 -21.35 7.23
C SER A 181 -7.82 -20.75 7.99
N ALA A 182 -9.06 -21.01 7.56
CA ALA A 182 -10.23 -20.48 8.25
C ALA A 182 -10.41 -21.10 9.65
N CYS A 183 -10.15 -22.40 9.79
CA CYS A 183 -10.19 -23.07 11.08
C CYS A 183 -9.07 -22.58 12.02
N GLU A 184 -7.85 -22.41 11.50
CA GLU A 184 -6.72 -21.88 12.26
C GLU A 184 -6.96 -20.44 12.72
N GLU A 185 -7.44 -19.58 11.82
CA GLU A 185 -7.76 -18.19 12.12
C GLU A 185 -8.93 -18.07 13.11
N ALA A 186 -9.98 -18.90 12.97
CA ALA A 186 -11.09 -18.93 13.94
C ALA A 186 -10.61 -19.31 15.35
N VAL A 187 -9.78 -20.35 15.48
CA VAL A 187 -9.18 -20.76 16.76
C VAL A 187 -8.22 -19.71 17.29
N TYR A 188 -7.48 -19.02 16.44
CA TYR A 188 -6.60 -17.93 16.85
C TYR A 188 -7.39 -16.77 17.46
N LEU A 189 -8.49 -16.37 16.82
CA LEU A 189 -9.31 -15.24 17.26
C LEU A 189 -10.01 -15.47 18.61
N THR A 190 -10.24 -16.73 19.03
CA THR A 190 -10.79 -17.02 20.37
C THR A 190 -9.87 -16.62 21.53
N LYS A 191 -8.63 -16.21 21.25
CA LYS A 191 -7.72 -15.63 22.26
C LYS A 191 -8.07 -14.18 22.60
N TYR A 192 -8.80 -13.50 21.72
CA TYR A 192 -9.07 -12.06 21.79
C TYR A 192 -10.57 -11.75 21.85
N GLY A 193 -11.36 -12.36 20.97
CA GLY A 193 -12.82 -12.20 20.94
C GLY A 193 -13.51 -12.93 22.10
N SER A 194 -14.71 -12.48 22.44
CA SER A 194 -15.58 -13.17 23.41
C SER A 194 -16.20 -14.43 22.81
N HIS A 195 -16.47 -14.42 21.51
CA HIS A 195 -17.01 -15.54 20.73
C HIS A 195 -16.63 -15.41 19.26
N VAL A 196 -16.50 -16.53 18.54
CA VAL A 196 -16.16 -16.55 17.11
C VAL A 196 -17.22 -17.33 16.30
N HIS A 197 -17.78 -16.67 15.30
CA HIS A 197 -18.73 -17.22 14.35
C HIS A 197 -18.02 -17.64 13.06
N GLN A 198 -17.87 -18.94 12.83
CA GLN A 198 -17.28 -19.43 11.57
C GLN A 198 -18.38 -19.70 10.54
N ILE A 199 -18.40 -18.93 9.46
CA ILE A 199 -19.41 -19.00 8.41
C ILE A 199 -18.89 -19.85 7.25
N VAL A 200 -19.61 -20.95 7.00
CA VAL A 200 -19.23 -21.97 6.02
C VAL A 200 -20.37 -22.16 5.03
N ARG A 201 -20.08 -21.93 3.74
CA ARG A 201 -21.07 -22.04 2.66
C ARG A 201 -21.62 -23.44 2.40
N SER A 202 -20.96 -24.47 2.92
CA SER A 202 -21.31 -25.89 2.79
C SER A 202 -21.77 -26.46 4.12
N ASP A 203 -22.24 -27.69 4.10
CA ASP A 203 -22.61 -28.51 5.27
C ASP A 203 -21.41 -29.24 5.90
N GLN A 204 -20.21 -29.05 5.35
CA GLN A 204 -18.96 -29.65 5.81
C GLN A 204 -17.76 -28.72 5.64
N LEU A 205 -16.72 -28.92 6.46
CA LEU A 205 -15.43 -28.25 6.34
C LEU A 205 -14.56 -28.96 5.30
N ARG A 206 -13.80 -28.18 4.52
CA ARG A 206 -12.72 -28.67 3.65
C ARG A 206 -11.40 -28.88 4.43
N ALA A 207 -11.30 -28.30 5.62
CA ALA A 207 -10.14 -28.43 6.49
C ALA A 207 -9.80 -29.90 6.80
N SER A 208 -8.55 -30.14 7.16
CA SER A 208 -8.10 -31.42 7.71
C SER A 208 -8.96 -31.83 8.92
N ALA A 209 -9.16 -33.13 9.11
CA ALA A 209 -9.98 -33.66 10.20
C ALA A 209 -9.54 -33.13 11.58
N ALA A 210 -8.22 -33.02 11.80
CA ALA A 210 -7.69 -32.48 13.04
C ALA A 210 -8.03 -30.99 13.26
N MET A 211 -8.08 -30.17 12.20
CA MET A 211 -8.49 -28.76 12.32
C MET A 211 -10.00 -28.64 12.51
N ALA A 212 -10.79 -29.44 11.79
CA ALA A 212 -12.22 -29.51 11.98
C ALA A 212 -12.58 -29.89 13.43
N ASP A 213 -11.94 -30.91 14.00
CA ASP A 213 -12.15 -31.33 15.39
C ASP A 213 -11.84 -30.21 16.39
N ARG A 214 -10.76 -29.45 16.18
CA ARG A 214 -10.40 -28.32 17.05
C ARG A 214 -11.46 -27.22 17.05
N VAL A 215 -11.99 -26.90 15.88
CA VAL A 215 -13.07 -25.91 15.74
C VAL A 215 -14.34 -26.41 16.42
N LEU A 216 -14.78 -27.63 16.11
CA LEU A 216 -16.03 -28.19 16.61
C LEU A 216 -16.01 -28.48 18.12
N ALA A 217 -14.82 -28.73 18.69
CA ALA A 217 -14.66 -28.92 20.12
C ALA A 217 -14.46 -27.62 20.92
N ASN A 218 -14.29 -26.47 20.26
CA ASN A 218 -14.05 -25.19 20.93
C ASN A 218 -15.39 -24.53 21.31
N PRO A 219 -15.71 -24.36 22.61
CA PRO A 219 -16.99 -23.80 23.04
C PRO A 219 -17.16 -22.31 22.69
N ASN A 220 -16.07 -21.60 22.39
CA ASN A 220 -16.10 -20.20 21.98
C ASN A 220 -16.24 -20.05 20.45
N ILE A 221 -16.50 -21.14 19.72
CA ILE A 221 -16.73 -21.12 18.28
C ILE A 221 -18.13 -21.67 17.98
N THR A 222 -18.88 -20.96 17.14
CA THR A 222 -20.10 -21.48 16.53
C THR A 222 -19.91 -21.54 15.02
N VAL A 223 -20.10 -22.74 14.45
CA VAL A 223 -20.06 -22.93 13.00
C VAL A 223 -21.46 -22.76 12.43
N HIS A 224 -21.59 -21.81 11.50
CA HIS A 224 -22.79 -21.56 10.72
C HIS A 224 -22.66 -22.26 9.37
N TRP A 225 -23.29 -23.43 9.26
CA TRP A 225 -23.27 -24.26 8.06
C TRP A 225 -24.27 -23.79 7.02
N ASN A 226 -23.96 -24.04 5.75
CA ASN A 226 -24.79 -23.61 4.62
C ASN A 226 -25.10 -22.11 4.62
N SER A 227 -24.27 -21.30 5.28
CA SER A 227 -24.55 -19.88 5.47
C SER A 227 -23.59 -19.01 4.65
N GLU A 228 -24.07 -17.83 4.27
CA GLU A 228 -23.28 -16.81 3.61
C GLU A 228 -23.59 -15.41 4.16
N VAL A 229 -22.56 -14.56 4.19
CA VAL A 229 -22.72 -13.15 4.54
C VAL A 229 -23.22 -12.40 3.31
N THR A 230 -24.30 -11.64 3.47
CA THR A 230 -24.92 -10.89 2.38
C THR A 230 -24.59 -9.40 2.43
N ASP A 231 -24.44 -8.83 3.62
CA ASP A 231 -23.91 -7.48 3.84
C ASP A 231 -23.47 -7.28 5.30
N VAL A 232 -22.92 -6.11 5.62
CA VAL A 232 -22.55 -5.66 6.97
C VAL A 232 -23.12 -4.27 7.29
N GLN A 233 -23.23 -3.94 8.57
CA GLN A 233 -23.78 -2.66 9.03
C GLN A 233 -23.16 -2.21 10.37
N GLY A 234 -23.16 -0.90 10.62
CA GLY A 234 -22.66 -0.27 11.84
C GLY A 234 -22.47 1.24 11.70
N ASN A 235 -22.01 1.93 12.74
CA ASN A 235 -21.79 3.38 12.71
C ASN A 235 -20.30 3.73 12.85
N GLY A 236 -19.61 3.93 11.71
CA GLY A 236 -18.17 4.18 11.65
C GLY A 236 -17.29 2.95 11.90
N TRP A 237 -17.79 1.95 12.62
CA TRP A 237 -17.18 0.62 12.76
C TRP A 237 -18.26 -0.45 12.50
N MET A 238 -17.86 -1.62 12.01
CA MET A 238 -18.79 -2.74 11.81
C MET A 238 -19.37 -3.22 13.15
N GLU A 239 -20.69 -3.39 13.24
CA GLU A 239 -21.36 -3.83 14.48
C GLU A 239 -22.14 -5.14 14.29
N SER A 240 -22.55 -5.44 13.06
CA SER A 240 -23.27 -6.68 12.74
C SER A 240 -23.17 -7.03 11.25
N LEU A 241 -23.53 -8.28 10.94
CA LEU A 241 -23.60 -8.83 9.59
C LEU A 241 -24.98 -9.43 9.30
N SER A 242 -25.38 -9.43 8.04
CA SER A 242 -26.59 -10.11 7.55
C SER A 242 -26.23 -11.51 7.05
N LEU A 243 -26.65 -12.53 7.79
CA LEU A 243 -26.37 -13.94 7.51
C LEU A 243 -27.58 -14.58 6.82
N ARG A 244 -27.36 -15.18 5.65
CA ARG A 244 -28.38 -15.95 4.92
C ARG A 244 -28.04 -17.42 4.94
N ASP A 245 -29.00 -18.26 5.32
CA ASP A 245 -28.94 -19.71 5.04
C ASP A 245 -29.23 -19.94 3.55
N ARG A 246 -28.32 -20.57 2.83
CA ARG A 246 -28.40 -20.81 1.37
C ARG A 246 -29.54 -21.75 0.97
N GLY A 247 -30.11 -22.50 1.92
CA GLY A 247 -31.29 -23.33 1.72
C GLY A 247 -32.62 -22.60 1.92
N SER A 248 -32.60 -21.33 2.32
CA SER A 248 -33.81 -20.54 2.60
C SER A 248 -33.67 -19.08 2.17
N ASP A 249 -34.79 -18.37 2.12
CA ASP A 249 -34.77 -16.90 1.95
C ASP A 249 -34.63 -16.16 3.29
N ASN A 250 -34.38 -16.89 4.39
CA ASN A 250 -34.25 -16.28 5.71
C ASN A 250 -32.89 -15.57 5.84
N VAL A 251 -32.95 -14.30 6.19
CA VAL A 251 -31.78 -13.47 6.50
C VAL A 251 -31.90 -13.02 7.94
N GLU A 252 -30.92 -13.35 8.75
CA GLU A 252 -30.83 -12.91 10.14
C GLU A 252 -29.69 -11.92 10.34
N THR A 253 -29.85 -11.06 11.35
CA THR A 253 -28.78 -10.15 11.77
C THR A 253 -27.98 -10.82 12.88
N LEU A 254 -26.69 -11.01 12.64
CA LEU A 254 -25.74 -11.54 13.62
C LEU A 254 -24.87 -10.40 14.15
N ALA A 255 -24.82 -10.24 15.47
CA ALA A 255 -23.91 -9.28 16.10
C ALA A 255 -22.45 -9.76 15.91
N ALA A 256 -21.60 -8.88 15.38
CA ALA A 256 -20.19 -9.15 15.23
C ALA A 256 -19.47 -7.83 14.96
N LYS A 257 -18.41 -7.52 15.71
CA LYS A 257 -17.61 -6.30 15.51
C LYS A 257 -16.40 -6.51 14.61
N GLY A 258 -16.10 -7.76 14.24
CA GLY A 258 -15.05 -8.09 13.28
C GLY A 258 -15.49 -9.16 12.29
N LEU A 259 -15.15 -9.00 11.01
CA LEU A 259 -15.37 -9.97 9.94
C LEU A 259 -14.04 -10.25 9.24
N PHE A 260 -13.57 -11.49 9.31
CA PHE A 260 -12.29 -11.92 8.79
C PHE A 260 -12.47 -12.86 7.60
N TYR A 261 -11.90 -12.51 6.46
CA TYR A 261 -11.93 -13.34 5.25
C TYR A 261 -10.77 -14.33 5.23
N ALA A 262 -11.10 -15.61 5.39
CA ALA A 262 -10.16 -16.73 5.27
C ALA A 262 -10.46 -17.58 4.02
N ILE A 263 -10.71 -16.90 2.89
CA ILE A 263 -11.10 -17.50 1.60
C ILE A 263 -9.97 -17.52 0.55
N GLY A 264 -8.73 -17.42 1.01
CA GLY A 264 -7.53 -17.51 0.18
C GLY A 264 -7.11 -16.20 -0.45
N HIS A 265 -6.01 -16.24 -1.22
CA HIS A 265 -5.44 -15.10 -1.94
C HIS A 265 -5.16 -15.50 -3.38
N THR A 266 -5.29 -14.53 -4.28
CA THR A 266 -4.93 -14.66 -5.69
C THR A 266 -3.58 -13.98 -5.92
N PRO A 267 -2.53 -14.72 -6.34
CA PRO A 267 -1.22 -14.12 -6.62
C PRO A 267 -1.28 -13.24 -7.87
N ASN A 268 -0.55 -12.13 -7.87
CA ASN A 268 -0.59 -11.14 -8.95
C ASN A 268 0.37 -11.54 -10.08
N THR A 269 0.05 -12.62 -10.80
CA THR A 269 0.91 -13.26 -11.83
C THR A 269 0.42 -13.09 -13.27
N ASP A 270 -0.63 -12.29 -13.52
CA ASP A 270 -1.24 -12.12 -14.84
C ASP A 270 -0.24 -11.76 -15.97
N LEU A 271 0.76 -10.92 -15.66
CA LEU A 271 1.80 -10.52 -16.63
C LEU A 271 2.79 -11.64 -17.00
N LEU A 272 2.76 -12.75 -16.27
CA LEU A 272 3.77 -13.81 -16.30
C LEU A 272 3.19 -15.16 -16.72
N GLN A 273 1.86 -15.23 -16.88
CA GLN A 273 1.17 -16.46 -17.29
C GLN A 273 1.72 -16.97 -18.63
N GLY A 274 2.07 -18.25 -18.67
CA GLY A 274 2.67 -18.88 -19.85
C GLY A 274 4.16 -18.60 -20.06
N GLN A 275 4.77 -17.73 -19.24
CA GLN A 275 6.21 -17.43 -19.32
C GLN A 275 6.99 -18.06 -18.15
N LEU A 276 6.41 -18.12 -16.95
CA LEU A 276 7.02 -18.73 -15.76
C LEU A 276 6.18 -19.91 -15.25
N ASP A 277 6.83 -20.83 -14.54
CA ASP A 277 6.16 -21.98 -13.95
C ASP A 277 5.32 -21.53 -12.75
N LEU A 278 4.02 -21.84 -12.81
CA LEU A 278 3.07 -21.59 -11.74
C LEU A 278 2.64 -22.89 -11.06
N ASP A 279 2.28 -22.82 -9.78
CA ASP A 279 1.56 -23.88 -9.10
C ASP A 279 0.08 -23.93 -9.50
N GLU A 280 -0.64 -24.93 -9.00
CA GLU A 280 -2.06 -25.11 -9.31
C GLU A 280 -2.95 -23.95 -8.82
N LYS A 281 -2.44 -23.11 -7.92
CA LYS A 281 -3.12 -21.94 -7.37
C LYS A 281 -2.65 -20.63 -8.01
N GLY A 282 -1.74 -20.69 -8.99
CA GLY A 282 -1.22 -19.56 -9.74
C GLY A 282 0.00 -18.86 -9.13
N TYR A 283 0.58 -19.38 -8.05
CA TYR A 283 1.78 -18.81 -7.42
C TYR A 283 3.03 -19.18 -8.22
N LEU A 284 4.02 -18.29 -8.24
CA LEU A 284 5.31 -18.57 -8.88
C LEU A 284 6.02 -19.70 -8.15
N LYS A 285 6.44 -20.72 -8.90
CA LYS A 285 7.24 -21.82 -8.35
C LYS A 285 8.68 -21.39 -8.19
N THR A 286 9.21 -21.59 -6.98
CA THR A 286 10.64 -21.54 -6.71
C THR A 286 11.05 -22.77 -5.90
N GLU A 287 12.34 -23.12 -5.96
CA GLU A 287 12.86 -24.17 -5.08
C GLU A 287 12.77 -23.73 -3.61
N SER A 288 12.60 -24.70 -2.70
CA SER A 288 12.46 -24.39 -1.27
C SER A 288 13.65 -23.59 -0.74
N GLY A 289 13.36 -22.42 -0.18
CA GLY A 289 14.36 -21.51 0.38
C GLY A 289 15.13 -20.67 -0.64
N ARG A 290 14.87 -20.84 -1.94
CA ARG A 290 15.56 -20.22 -3.08
C ARG A 290 14.62 -19.26 -3.84
N PRO A 291 15.10 -18.11 -4.33
CA PRO A 291 14.27 -17.15 -5.07
C PRO A 291 14.25 -17.37 -6.59
N GLU A 292 15.06 -18.28 -7.13
CA GLU A 292 15.13 -18.55 -8.57
C GLU A 292 13.82 -19.13 -9.12
N THR A 293 13.38 -18.62 -10.28
CA THR A 293 12.20 -19.10 -11.02
C THR A 293 12.62 -20.09 -12.12
N SER A 294 11.67 -20.51 -12.98
CA SER A 294 11.95 -21.38 -14.12
C SER A 294 12.78 -20.71 -15.24
N ILE A 295 12.85 -19.37 -15.27
CA ILE A 295 13.71 -18.63 -16.20
C ILE A 295 14.91 -18.06 -15.43
N ASP A 296 16.10 -18.42 -15.91
CA ASP A 296 17.37 -17.93 -15.39
C ASP A 296 17.43 -16.39 -15.39
N GLY A 297 18.03 -15.77 -14.37
CA GLY A 297 18.03 -14.30 -14.20
C GLY A 297 16.68 -13.65 -13.86
N VAL A 298 15.62 -14.44 -13.65
CA VAL A 298 14.33 -14.00 -13.10
C VAL A 298 14.11 -14.64 -11.73
N PHE A 299 13.85 -13.80 -10.74
CA PHE A 299 13.69 -14.18 -9.34
C PHE A 299 12.31 -13.77 -8.82
N ALA A 300 11.78 -14.48 -7.84
CA ALA A 300 10.51 -14.17 -7.19
C ALA A 300 10.68 -13.90 -5.69
N ALA A 301 9.88 -12.99 -5.15
CA ALA A 301 9.91 -12.63 -3.72
C ALA A 301 8.54 -12.16 -3.20
N GLY A 302 8.28 -12.44 -1.93
CA GLY A 302 7.02 -12.12 -1.26
C GLY A 302 5.88 -13.04 -1.68
N ASP A 303 4.65 -12.59 -1.40
CA ASP A 303 3.43 -13.39 -1.52
C ASP A 303 3.18 -13.93 -2.93
N VAL A 304 3.77 -13.37 -3.99
CA VAL A 304 3.66 -13.92 -5.36
C VAL A 304 4.22 -15.34 -5.47
N ALA A 305 5.13 -15.72 -4.56
CA ALA A 305 5.77 -17.04 -4.47
C ALA A 305 5.62 -17.68 -3.06
N ASP A 306 4.84 -17.06 -2.17
CA ASP A 306 4.60 -17.55 -0.80
C ASP A 306 3.11 -17.64 -0.51
N ALA A 307 2.54 -18.83 -0.69
CA ALA A 307 1.15 -19.12 -0.37
C ALA A 307 0.94 -19.49 1.12
N GLU A 308 2.02 -19.80 1.84
CA GLU A 308 1.96 -20.43 3.17
C GLU A 308 1.97 -19.37 4.27
N TRP A 309 2.97 -18.48 4.28
CA TRP A 309 3.21 -17.58 5.42
C TRP A 309 2.54 -16.22 5.26
N ARG A 310 2.75 -15.56 4.11
CA ARG A 310 2.08 -14.28 3.75
C ARG A 310 2.20 -13.20 4.84
N GLN A 311 3.40 -12.98 5.35
CA GLN A 311 3.68 -11.96 6.37
C GLN A 311 4.59 -10.87 5.80
N GLY A 312 4.42 -9.64 6.28
CA GLY A 312 5.30 -8.52 5.88
C GLY A 312 6.79 -8.82 6.13
N ILE A 313 7.11 -9.51 7.24
CA ILE A 313 8.48 -9.88 7.58
C ILE A 313 9.04 -11.05 6.74
N THR A 314 8.22 -12.05 6.38
CA THR A 314 8.67 -13.14 5.49
C THR A 314 8.86 -12.62 4.07
N ALA A 315 7.98 -11.73 3.60
CA ALA A 315 8.12 -11.02 2.34
C ALA A 315 9.41 -10.19 2.30
N ALA A 316 9.70 -9.40 3.34
CA ALA A 316 10.97 -8.67 3.42
C ALA A 316 12.18 -9.61 3.36
N GLY A 317 12.18 -10.71 4.13
CA GLY A 317 13.24 -11.71 4.11
C GLY A 317 13.45 -12.35 2.74
N SER A 318 12.39 -12.70 2.02
CA SER A 318 12.48 -13.24 0.65
C SER A 318 12.96 -12.21 -0.36
N GLY A 319 12.59 -10.93 -0.21
CA GLY A 319 13.12 -9.82 -1.02
C GLY A 319 14.64 -9.69 -0.90
N CYS A 320 15.19 -9.81 0.31
CA CYS A 320 16.64 -9.87 0.53
C CYS A 320 17.28 -11.04 -0.22
N LYS A 321 16.71 -12.26 -0.12
CA LYS A 321 17.22 -13.43 -0.84
C LYS A 321 17.26 -13.20 -2.35
N ALA A 322 16.19 -12.66 -2.92
CA ALA A 322 16.09 -12.39 -4.35
C ALA A 322 17.12 -11.36 -4.82
N ALA A 323 17.33 -10.27 -4.09
CA ALA A 323 18.37 -9.29 -4.44
C ALA A 323 19.79 -9.86 -4.37
N LEU A 324 20.11 -10.68 -3.35
CA LEU A 324 21.41 -11.32 -3.24
C LEU A 324 21.64 -12.37 -4.35
N ALA A 325 20.60 -13.10 -4.75
CA ALA A 325 20.68 -14.04 -5.87
C ALA A 325 20.88 -13.29 -7.20
N ALA A 326 20.14 -12.22 -7.43
CA ALA A 326 20.28 -11.37 -8.61
C ALA A 326 21.68 -10.74 -8.72
N GLU A 327 22.21 -10.20 -7.61
CA GLU A 327 23.56 -9.61 -7.57
C GLU A 327 24.64 -10.63 -7.95
N ARG A 328 24.57 -11.83 -7.38
CA ARG A 328 25.51 -12.92 -7.67
C ARG A 328 25.39 -13.36 -9.12
N TRP A 329 24.16 -13.50 -9.61
CA TRP A 329 23.89 -13.90 -10.99
C TRP A 329 24.45 -12.87 -11.99
N LEU A 330 24.17 -11.59 -11.79
CA LEU A 330 24.68 -10.49 -12.61
C LEU A 330 26.21 -10.46 -12.61
N THR A 331 26.83 -10.66 -11.44
CA THR A 331 28.29 -10.71 -11.30
C THR A 331 28.89 -11.91 -12.03
N HIS A 332 28.32 -13.11 -11.84
CA HIS A 332 28.80 -14.33 -12.48
C HIS A 332 28.76 -14.24 -14.01
N HIS A 333 27.74 -13.58 -14.56
CA HIS A 333 27.57 -13.39 -16.01
C HIS A 333 28.28 -12.14 -16.56
N ASN A 334 29.01 -11.38 -15.73
CA ASN A 334 29.66 -10.11 -16.10
C ASN A 334 28.70 -9.06 -16.68
N LEU A 335 27.45 -9.03 -16.18
CA LEU A 335 26.41 -8.09 -16.60
C LEU A 335 26.25 -6.89 -15.64
N ALA A 336 26.84 -6.96 -14.45
CA ALA A 336 26.71 -5.92 -13.44
C ALA A 336 27.49 -4.64 -13.80
N THR A 337 26.78 -3.56 -14.13
CA THR A 337 27.33 -2.21 -14.26
C THR A 337 27.23 -1.48 -12.93
N ARG A 338 28.30 -1.52 -12.13
CA ARG A 338 28.30 -0.94 -10.77
C ARG A 338 28.58 0.55 -10.78
N VAL A 339 27.80 1.30 -9.99
CA VAL A 339 28.05 2.74 -9.82
C VAL A 339 29.05 3.00 -8.72
N ARG A 340 30.05 3.84 -9.03
CA ARG A 340 31.03 4.29 -8.06
C ARG A 340 30.41 5.40 -7.21
N ARG A 341 30.43 5.22 -5.89
CA ARG A 341 30.07 6.29 -4.95
C ARG A 341 31.32 7.02 -4.46
N GLU A 342 31.26 8.34 -4.44
CA GLU A 342 32.30 9.18 -3.84
C GLU A 342 32.15 9.24 -2.31
N VAL A 343 30.91 9.23 -1.81
CA VAL A 343 30.59 9.17 -0.39
C VAL A 343 30.11 7.77 -0.03
N VAL A 344 30.72 7.16 0.99
CA VAL A 344 30.45 5.77 1.39
C VAL A 344 29.05 5.61 2.00
N GLU A 345 28.64 6.58 2.83
CA GLU A 345 27.34 6.59 3.49
C GLU A 345 26.47 7.72 2.92
N PRO A 346 25.28 7.43 2.36
CA PRO A 346 24.36 8.46 1.90
C PRO A 346 23.83 9.26 3.09
N GLU A 347 23.41 10.50 2.80
CA GLU A 347 22.74 11.38 3.77
C GLU A 347 21.57 10.66 4.45
N LYS A 348 21.18 11.12 5.64
CA LYS A 348 20.05 10.53 6.36
C LYS A 348 18.80 10.61 5.48
N ALA A 349 18.02 9.53 5.46
CA ALA A 349 16.73 9.55 4.77
C ALA A 349 15.88 10.68 5.35
N GLU A 350 15.26 11.46 4.47
CA GLU A 350 14.16 12.33 4.89
C GLU A 350 13.03 11.43 5.36
N VAL A 351 12.78 11.44 6.68
CA VAL A 351 11.60 10.81 7.24
C VAL A 351 10.42 11.70 6.86
N PRO A 352 9.29 11.15 6.37
CA PRO A 352 8.10 11.95 6.14
C PRO A 352 7.71 12.65 7.46
N THR A 353 7.91 13.96 7.53
CA THR A 353 7.46 14.76 8.66
C THR A 353 6.00 15.11 8.41
N ASN A 354 5.12 14.61 9.28
CA ASN A 354 3.77 15.13 9.38
C ASN A 354 3.90 16.62 9.75
N VAL A 355 3.45 17.51 8.86
CA VAL A 355 3.45 18.95 9.14
C VAL A 355 2.56 19.19 10.35
N ASP A 356 3.08 19.91 11.33
CA ASP A 356 2.30 20.30 12.51
C ASP A 356 1.08 21.11 12.10
N THR A 357 -0.01 20.97 12.86
CA THR A 357 -1.24 21.73 12.61
C THR A 357 -0.94 23.23 12.70
N THR A 358 -1.25 23.97 11.65
CA THR A 358 -1.04 25.41 11.59
C THR A 358 -1.94 26.11 12.61
N THR A 359 -1.31 26.85 13.51
CA THR A 359 -1.95 27.72 14.50
C THR A 359 -1.82 29.18 14.08
N GLU A 360 -2.48 30.08 14.79
CA GLU A 360 -2.31 31.53 14.58
C GLU A 360 -0.84 31.98 14.66
N ALA A 361 -0.05 31.39 15.55
CA ALA A 361 1.35 31.72 15.72
C ALA A 361 2.27 31.20 14.60
N THR A 362 1.81 30.21 13.83
CA THR A 362 2.62 29.52 12.81
C THR A 362 2.06 29.69 11.40
N TYR A 363 0.97 30.46 11.25
CA TYR A 363 0.34 30.73 9.97
C TYR A 363 1.22 31.62 9.08
N ASP A 364 1.38 31.20 7.83
CA ASP A 364 2.05 31.98 6.80
C ASP A 364 1.14 32.12 5.57
N PRO A 365 0.67 33.32 5.22
CA PRO A 365 -0.23 33.52 4.08
C PRO A 365 0.40 33.18 2.73
N LYS A 366 1.73 33.10 2.63
CA LYS A 366 2.46 32.77 1.39
C LYS A 366 2.96 31.33 1.36
N ALA A 367 2.83 30.59 2.47
CA ALA A 367 3.26 29.20 2.48
C ALA A 367 2.44 28.39 1.46
N PRO A 368 3.11 27.63 0.58
CA PRO A 368 2.43 26.82 -0.43
C PRO A 368 1.65 25.66 0.18
N TRP A 369 2.06 25.18 1.36
CA TRP A 369 1.50 23.99 1.99
C TRP A 369 1.29 24.19 3.50
N GLN A 370 0.06 24.03 3.98
CA GLN A 370 -0.31 24.21 5.39
C GLN A 370 -1.27 23.11 5.87
N ARG A 371 -1.57 23.04 7.17
CA ARG A 371 -2.45 22.01 7.77
C ARG A 371 -3.45 22.62 8.75
N GLY A 372 -4.67 22.10 8.72
CA GLY A 372 -5.68 22.33 9.76
C GLY A 372 -6.66 23.44 9.47
N SER A 373 -7.71 23.45 10.30
CA SER A 373 -8.86 24.34 10.19
C SER A 373 -8.53 25.84 10.17
N TYR A 374 -7.54 26.28 10.93
CA TYR A 374 -7.14 27.70 10.97
C TYR A 374 -6.59 28.17 9.62
N ALA A 375 -5.63 27.42 9.05
CA ALA A 375 -5.05 27.74 7.75
C ALA A 375 -6.11 27.71 6.64
N LEU A 376 -7.01 26.72 6.65
CA LEU A 376 -8.11 26.65 5.69
C LEU A 376 -8.97 27.91 5.74
N ARG A 377 -9.45 28.31 6.93
CA ARG A 377 -10.31 29.49 7.08
C ARG A 377 -9.61 30.76 6.58
N LYS A 378 -8.34 30.95 6.92
CA LYS A 378 -7.57 32.12 6.50
C LYS A 378 -7.34 32.13 4.99
N LEU A 379 -6.79 31.07 4.43
CA LEU A 379 -6.51 31.00 2.99
C LEU A 379 -7.78 31.09 2.14
N TYR A 380 -8.88 30.46 2.57
CA TYR A 380 -10.15 30.52 1.86
C TYR A 380 -10.73 31.94 1.78
N HIS A 381 -10.50 32.77 2.80
CA HIS A 381 -11.02 34.15 2.83
C HIS A 381 -10.05 35.19 2.27
N ASP A 382 -8.76 35.00 2.51
CA ASP A 382 -7.72 36.02 2.33
C ASP A 382 -6.87 35.80 1.06
N SER A 383 -6.82 34.57 0.51
CA SER A 383 -6.08 34.27 -0.72
C SER A 383 -6.95 34.38 -1.97
N SER A 384 -6.39 34.95 -3.03
CA SER A 384 -6.96 34.93 -4.39
C SER A 384 -6.47 33.76 -5.22
N ASN A 385 -5.47 33.03 -4.76
CA ASN A 385 -4.90 31.92 -5.50
C ASN A 385 -5.83 30.70 -5.45
N PRO A 386 -5.80 29.83 -6.48
CA PRO A 386 -6.38 28.49 -6.40
C PRO A 386 -5.91 27.77 -5.13
N LEU A 387 -6.88 27.26 -4.36
CA LEU A 387 -6.67 26.59 -3.08
C LEU A 387 -7.09 25.13 -3.17
N LEU A 388 -6.14 24.23 -2.95
CA LEU A 388 -6.39 22.80 -2.82
C LEU A 388 -6.66 22.45 -1.35
N VAL A 389 -7.83 21.88 -1.06
CA VAL A 389 -8.16 21.37 0.28
C VAL A 389 -8.13 19.85 0.23
N ILE A 390 -7.22 19.26 1.00
CA ILE A 390 -6.86 17.84 0.93
C ILE A 390 -7.32 17.18 2.23
N TYR A 391 -8.42 16.43 2.15
CA TYR A 391 -8.99 15.72 3.27
C TYR A 391 -8.34 14.34 3.39
N THR A 392 -7.69 14.09 4.52
CA THR A 392 -6.91 12.88 4.81
C THR A 392 -7.20 12.37 6.22
N SER A 393 -6.75 11.14 6.51
CA SER A 393 -6.68 10.60 7.86
C SER A 393 -5.27 9.99 8.07
N PRO A 394 -4.76 9.92 9.31
CA PRO A 394 -3.49 9.26 9.62
C PRO A 394 -3.42 7.79 9.19
N THR A 395 -4.55 7.08 9.17
CA THR A 395 -4.61 5.65 8.83
C THR A 395 -4.85 5.40 7.34
N CYS A 396 -5.00 6.46 6.54
CA CYS A 396 -5.32 6.37 5.12
C CYS A 396 -4.06 6.13 4.27
N GLY A 397 -3.75 4.89 3.90
CA GLY A 397 -2.64 4.59 3.01
C GLY A 397 -2.64 5.32 1.66
N PRO A 398 -3.76 5.40 0.90
CA PRO A 398 -3.76 6.17 -0.34
C PRO A 398 -3.44 7.66 -0.13
N CYS A 399 -3.71 8.21 1.06
CA CYS A 399 -3.34 9.58 1.40
C CYS A 399 -1.81 9.74 1.49
N HIS A 400 -1.06 8.72 1.93
CA HIS A 400 0.41 8.75 1.98
C HIS A 400 1.03 8.79 0.59
N VAL A 401 0.38 8.18 -0.40
CA VAL A 401 0.81 8.26 -1.80
C VAL A 401 0.44 9.61 -2.42
N LEU A 402 -0.78 10.10 -2.17
CA LEU A 402 -1.29 11.31 -2.81
C LEU A 402 -0.65 12.60 -2.26
N LYS A 403 -0.44 12.71 -0.93
CA LYS A 403 0.06 13.94 -0.29
C LYS A 403 1.39 14.42 -0.91
N PRO A 404 2.44 13.59 -1.06
CA PRO A 404 3.71 14.01 -1.68
C PRO A 404 3.54 14.41 -3.15
N GLN A 405 2.68 13.72 -3.91
CA GLN A 405 2.42 14.07 -5.31
C GLN A 405 1.77 15.44 -5.44
N LEU A 406 0.77 15.74 -4.62
CA LEU A 406 0.12 17.06 -4.58
C LEU A 406 1.09 18.15 -4.11
N ARG A 407 1.96 17.86 -3.14
CA ARG A 407 2.99 18.81 -2.70
C ARG A 407 3.89 19.21 -3.86
N ARG A 408 4.36 18.24 -4.65
CA ARG A 408 5.17 18.50 -5.87
C ARG A 408 4.42 19.36 -6.89
N VAL A 409 3.12 19.12 -7.12
CA VAL A 409 2.31 19.99 -8.00
C VAL A 409 2.32 21.43 -7.52
N ILE A 410 2.08 21.64 -6.23
CA ILE A 410 2.03 22.99 -5.66
C ILE A 410 3.40 23.67 -5.70
N GLU A 411 4.48 22.92 -5.44
CA GLU A 411 5.85 23.41 -5.55
C GLU A 411 6.21 23.79 -7.00
N GLU A 412 5.81 22.99 -8.00
CA GLU A 412 6.01 23.28 -9.42
C GLU A 412 5.25 24.54 -9.90
N LEU A 413 4.16 24.91 -9.22
CA LEU A 413 3.37 26.10 -9.53
C LEU A 413 3.94 27.38 -8.90
N ASP A 414 5.05 27.31 -8.16
CA ASP A 414 5.84 28.44 -7.66
C ASP A 414 5.01 29.59 -7.05
N GLY A 415 4.14 29.25 -6.10
CA GLY A 415 3.33 30.22 -5.35
C GLY A 415 2.06 30.70 -6.05
N HIS A 416 1.74 30.21 -7.26
CA HIS A 416 0.48 30.51 -7.96
C HIS A 416 -0.70 29.68 -7.45
N ALA A 417 -0.46 28.69 -6.60
CA ALA A 417 -1.48 27.90 -5.92
C ALA A 417 -1.05 27.57 -4.50
N GLN A 418 -2.02 27.25 -3.65
CA GLN A 418 -1.77 26.87 -2.25
C GLN A 418 -2.56 25.62 -1.90
N ALA A 419 -2.10 24.88 -0.90
CA ALA A 419 -2.77 23.69 -0.39
C ALA A 419 -2.88 23.69 1.13
N VAL A 420 -4.01 23.18 1.61
CA VAL A 420 -4.27 22.90 3.03
C VAL A 420 -4.67 21.45 3.20
N VAL A 421 -4.01 20.76 4.12
CA VAL A 421 -4.38 19.41 4.55
C VAL A 421 -5.34 19.50 5.73
N ILE A 422 -6.50 18.85 5.63
CA ILE A 422 -7.45 18.67 6.72
C ILE A 422 -7.42 17.21 7.17
N ASP A 423 -7.25 17.01 8.47
CA ASP A 423 -7.36 15.71 9.09
C ASP A 423 -8.81 15.50 9.49
N ILE A 424 -9.50 14.56 8.84
CA ILE A 424 -10.94 14.38 9.04
C ILE A 424 -11.28 13.83 10.44
N GLU A 425 -10.31 13.21 11.12
CA GLU A 425 -10.51 12.70 12.48
C GLU A 425 -10.41 13.83 13.51
N ALA A 426 -9.51 14.80 13.28
CA ALA A 426 -9.32 15.97 14.15
C ALA A 426 -10.32 17.11 13.86
N ASP A 427 -10.70 17.30 12.59
CA ASP A 427 -11.55 18.40 12.11
C ASP A 427 -12.90 17.88 11.53
N GLN A 428 -13.57 16.97 12.25
CA GLN A 428 -14.81 16.29 11.80
C GLN A 428 -15.90 17.25 11.26
N ALA A 429 -16.18 18.33 11.99
CA ALA A 429 -17.21 19.31 11.59
C ALA A 429 -16.89 19.98 10.24
N ILE A 430 -15.61 20.14 9.89
CA ILE A 430 -15.20 20.69 8.59
C ILE A 430 -15.41 19.66 7.49
N ALA A 431 -15.06 18.40 7.74
CA ALA A 431 -15.28 17.31 6.79
C ALA A 431 -16.78 17.13 6.48
N GLU A 432 -17.63 17.15 7.51
CA GLU A 432 -19.09 17.08 7.38
C GLU A 432 -19.65 18.26 6.57
N GLN A 433 -19.27 19.49 6.91
CA GLN A 433 -19.71 20.69 6.17
C GLN A 433 -19.25 20.68 4.71
N ALA A 434 -18.09 20.10 4.44
CA ALA A 434 -17.54 19.95 3.10
C ALA A 434 -18.15 18.77 2.32
N GLY A 435 -19.05 17.98 2.93
CA GLY A 435 -19.67 16.81 2.30
C GLY A 435 -18.68 15.67 2.03
N VAL A 436 -17.60 15.59 2.83
CA VAL A 436 -16.55 14.58 2.70
C VAL A 436 -16.94 13.34 3.49
N ASN A 437 -17.10 12.24 2.77
CA ASN A 437 -17.53 10.93 3.30
C ASN A 437 -16.51 9.82 3.03
N GLY A 438 -15.26 10.18 2.71
CA GLY A 438 -14.16 9.24 2.50
C GLY A 438 -12.84 9.96 2.22
N THR A 439 -11.72 9.27 2.44
CA THR A 439 -10.37 9.80 2.21
C THR A 439 -9.58 8.91 1.24
N PRO A 440 -8.63 9.47 0.46
CA PRO A 440 -8.43 10.91 0.27
C PRO A 440 -9.56 11.53 -0.56
N THR A 441 -9.98 12.73 -0.16
CA THR A 441 -10.82 13.61 -0.98
C THR A 441 -10.09 14.93 -1.17
N VAL A 442 -10.07 15.44 -2.40
CA VAL A 442 -9.42 16.71 -2.74
C VAL A 442 -10.45 17.64 -3.35
N GLN A 443 -10.57 18.85 -2.83
CA GLN A 443 -11.44 19.89 -3.36
C GLN A 443 -10.58 21.08 -3.82
N LEU A 444 -10.81 21.55 -5.04
CA LEU A 444 -10.18 22.75 -5.59
C LEU A 444 -11.15 23.92 -5.48
N PHE A 445 -10.69 24.98 -4.83
CA PHE A 445 -11.42 26.23 -4.69
C PHE A 445 -10.70 27.37 -5.41
N HIS A 446 -11.48 28.28 -6.00
CA HIS A 446 -10.97 29.53 -6.55
C HIS A 446 -12.07 30.58 -6.44
N ASN A 447 -11.73 31.80 -6.04
CA ASN A 447 -12.70 32.89 -5.83
C ASN A 447 -13.87 32.50 -4.92
N LYS A 448 -13.59 31.76 -3.84
CA LYS A 448 -14.59 31.32 -2.83
C LYS A 448 -15.70 30.41 -3.39
N ALA A 449 -15.45 29.75 -4.51
CA ALA A 449 -16.31 28.73 -5.08
C ALA A 449 -15.51 27.42 -5.23
N MET A 450 -16.18 26.29 -4.96
CA MET A 450 -15.62 24.98 -5.29
C MET A 450 -15.70 24.79 -6.80
N VAL A 451 -14.54 24.61 -7.44
CA VAL A 451 -14.41 24.39 -8.88
C VAL A 451 -14.56 22.92 -9.20
N GLN A 452 -13.84 22.07 -8.47
CA GLN A 452 -13.77 20.64 -8.76
C GLN A 452 -13.49 19.83 -7.50
N GLN A 453 -13.91 18.56 -7.51
CA GLN A 453 -13.62 17.60 -6.45
C GLN A 453 -13.15 16.27 -7.06
N TRP A 454 -12.15 15.67 -6.42
CA TRP A 454 -11.68 14.32 -6.72
C TRP A 454 -11.76 13.44 -5.49
N ARG A 455 -12.15 12.18 -5.70
CA ARG A 455 -12.12 11.12 -4.68
C ARG A 455 -11.07 10.08 -5.07
N GLY A 456 -10.35 9.59 -4.07
CA GLY A 456 -9.25 8.64 -4.24
C GLY A 456 -8.01 9.27 -4.87
N VAL A 457 -7.05 8.42 -5.22
CA VAL A 457 -5.79 8.83 -5.86
C VAL A 457 -6.04 9.07 -7.36
N LYS A 458 -5.51 10.18 -7.89
CA LYS A 458 -5.49 10.50 -9.33
C LYS A 458 -4.06 10.81 -9.75
N GLN A 459 -3.80 10.79 -11.05
CA GLN A 459 -2.48 11.16 -11.58
C GLN A 459 -2.18 12.63 -11.29
N ARG A 460 -0.90 12.94 -11.10
CA ARG A 460 -0.41 14.30 -10.84
C ARG A 460 -0.85 15.31 -11.90
N SER A 461 -0.82 14.92 -13.17
CA SER A 461 -1.23 15.73 -14.32
C SER A 461 -2.67 16.25 -14.18
N VAL A 462 -3.59 15.40 -13.70
CA VAL A 462 -5.01 15.77 -13.52
C VAL A 462 -5.17 16.98 -12.60
N PHE A 463 -4.43 17.02 -11.49
CA PHE A 463 -4.49 18.14 -10.55
C PHE A 463 -3.80 19.38 -11.13
N LYS A 464 -2.63 19.19 -11.75
CA LYS A 464 -1.85 20.28 -12.34
C LYS A 464 -2.64 21.00 -13.44
N GLU A 465 -3.19 20.25 -14.40
CA GLU A 465 -3.99 20.80 -15.50
C GLU A 465 -5.22 21.56 -15.00
N ALA A 466 -5.92 21.03 -13.99
CA ALA A 466 -7.09 21.69 -13.42
C ALA A 466 -6.74 23.02 -12.72
N ILE A 467 -5.58 23.11 -12.06
CA ILE A 467 -5.12 24.36 -11.46
C ILE A 467 -4.66 25.34 -12.53
N GLU A 468 -3.87 24.89 -13.51
CA GLU A 468 -3.36 25.73 -14.61
C GLU A 468 -4.48 26.37 -15.42
N GLN A 469 -5.58 25.65 -15.67
CA GLN A 469 -6.78 26.20 -16.33
C GLN A 469 -7.39 27.40 -15.61
N LEU A 470 -7.21 27.51 -14.28
CA LEU A 470 -7.70 28.64 -13.49
C LEU A 470 -6.75 29.83 -13.47
N LEU A 471 -5.48 29.62 -13.85
CA LEU A 471 -4.43 30.65 -13.89
C LEU A 471 -4.38 31.37 -15.24
N VAL A 472 -4.99 30.82 -16.30
CA VAL A 472 -5.08 31.47 -17.61
C VAL A 472 -6.11 32.61 -17.53
N PRO A 473 -5.74 33.87 -17.86
CA PRO A 473 -6.70 34.97 -17.90
C PRO A 473 -7.76 34.71 -18.98
N ALA A 474 -9.04 34.92 -18.63
CA ALA A 474 -10.20 34.74 -19.50
C ALA A 474 -10.19 35.65 -20.74
#